data_AF-A0A8H5ZQS4-F1
#
_entry.id   AF-A0A8H5ZQS4-F1
#
_cell.length_a   1.000
_cell.length_b   1.000
_cell.length_c   1.000
_cell.angle_alpha   90.00
_cell.angle_beta   90.00
_cell.angle_gamma   90.00
#
_symmetry.space_group_name_H-M   'P 1'
#
loop_
_entity.id
_entity.type
_entity.pdbx_description
1 polymer ?
#
loop_
_entity_poly.entity_id
_entity_poly.type
_entity_poly.pdbx_seq_one_letter_code
_entity_poly.pdbx_strand_id
1 'polypeptide(L)'
;MDATELAAVQKLLKELHLYATYGPANANDPDPFDEIRQAKFGNALPYEESQDVILDPTKNLPFLPTEILSEIMSHTTPSDLASLRQTSKRFRFAAKSLFGKRLVNSRTLYPTYTSLSSFLALLLVDPSYPHLVRTLSLVSEHAEPNAYGYDWAWEELQNKERTGATRVDRVIKKCIEMRHERWCASSAAFVFGGGYRDMLTILFKRLPALQTIHLRKLFLGENIPGPDGIEFLQGALQDLSFYRPGLPVNRVFYGEWQYDMVYQCVTTLIDEYGDEYIWEGAGPQADCRADATAAVKRAGSKAVVVKAKRGTVEEIDEPDEETSDEISDEEDGD
;
A
#
# COMPACT_ATOMS: atom_id res chain seq x y z
N MET A 1 -11.90 2.78 -19.15
CA MET A 1 -12.53 3.35 -17.94
C MET A 1 -13.75 4.12 -18.41
N ASP A 2 -14.90 3.96 -17.78
CA ASP A 2 -16.09 4.76 -18.12
C ASP A 2 -15.94 6.21 -17.59
N ALA A 3 -16.59 7.18 -18.24
CA ALA A 3 -16.56 8.59 -17.84
C ALA A 3 -17.02 8.79 -16.37
N THR A 4 -17.96 7.97 -15.92
CA THR A 4 -18.46 7.96 -14.54
C THR A 4 -17.37 7.54 -13.54
N GLU A 5 -16.58 6.52 -13.88
CA GLU A 5 -15.48 6.03 -13.04
C GLU A 5 -14.35 7.06 -12.96
N LEU A 6 -14.02 7.69 -14.09
CA LEU A 6 -13.00 8.74 -14.15
C LEU A 6 -13.39 9.96 -13.29
N ALA A 7 -14.64 10.40 -13.37
CA ALA A 7 -15.15 11.52 -12.56
C ALA A 7 -15.10 11.20 -11.05
N ALA A 8 -15.39 9.95 -10.67
CA ALA A 8 -15.29 9.50 -9.29
C ALA A 8 -13.83 9.51 -8.79
N VAL A 9 -12.88 9.02 -9.60
CA VAL A 9 -11.44 9.07 -9.26
C VAL A 9 -10.97 10.52 -9.13
N GLN A 10 -11.34 11.40 -10.05
CA GLN A 10 -10.96 12.81 -9.98
C GLN A 10 -11.51 13.52 -8.74
N LYS A 11 -12.76 13.22 -8.37
CA LYS A 11 -13.36 13.75 -7.14
C LYS A 11 -12.56 13.28 -5.91
N LEU A 12 -12.25 11.99 -5.83
CA LEU A 12 -11.45 11.41 -4.75
C LEU A 12 -10.07 12.07 -4.66
N LEU A 13 -9.38 12.25 -5.79
CA LEU A 13 -8.05 12.89 -5.83
C LEU A 13 -8.10 14.32 -5.27
N LYS A 14 -9.11 15.10 -5.64
CA LYS A 14 -9.31 16.46 -5.10
C LYS A 14 -9.52 16.46 -3.59
N GLU A 15 -10.35 15.56 -3.08
CA GLU A 15 -10.60 15.42 -1.64
C GLU A 15 -9.33 15.04 -0.88
N LEU A 16 -8.56 14.07 -1.41
CA LEU A 16 -7.27 13.66 -0.83
C LEU A 16 -6.27 14.81 -0.83
N HIS A 17 -6.19 15.58 -1.92
CA HIS A 17 -5.28 16.71 -2.03
C HIS A 17 -5.59 17.80 -0.99
N LEU A 18 -6.86 18.16 -0.85
CA LEU A 18 -7.32 19.12 0.15
C LEU A 18 -6.97 18.66 1.56
N TYR A 19 -7.26 17.40 1.88
CA TYR A 19 -6.96 16.83 3.20
C TYR A 19 -5.46 16.74 3.47
N ALA A 20 -4.66 16.35 2.48
CA ALA A 20 -3.20 16.30 2.59
C ALA A 20 -2.60 17.68 2.83
N THR A 21 -3.17 18.72 2.21
CA THR A 21 -2.66 20.09 2.29
C THR A 21 -3.10 20.78 3.58
N TYR A 22 -4.39 20.77 3.87
CA TYR A 22 -4.99 21.59 4.92
C TYR A 22 -5.37 20.80 6.18
N GLY A 23 -5.41 19.47 6.11
CA GLY A 23 -5.99 18.64 7.17
C GLY A 23 -7.52 18.65 7.15
N PRO A 24 -8.19 18.23 8.24
CA PRO A 24 -9.64 18.31 8.35
C PRO A 24 -10.11 19.77 8.34
N ALA A 25 -11.24 20.08 7.69
CA ALA A 25 -11.75 21.44 7.61
C ALA A 25 -12.22 21.96 8.99
N ASN A 26 -12.76 21.07 9.83
CA ASN A 26 -13.08 21.33 11.24
C ASN A 26 -12.49 20.25 12.16
N ALA A 27 -12.22 20.61 13.41
CA ALA A 27 -11.75 19.66 14.44
C ALA A 27 -12.73 18.51 14.73
N ASN A 28 -14.01 18.68 14.37
CA ASN A 28 -15.07 17.68 14.57
C ASN A 28 -15.43 16.92 13.28
N ASP A 29 -14.77 17.21 12.16
CA ASP A 29 -15.06 16.47 10.92
C ASP A 29 -14.60 15.02 11.09
N PRO A 30 -15.42 14.04 10.67
CA PRO A 30 -15.05 12.64 10.72
C PRO A 30 -13.79 12.40 9.88
N ASP A 31 -12.90 11.53 10.37
CA ASP A 31 -11.72 11.14 9.61
C ASP A 31 -12.15 10.46 8.30
N PRO A 32 -11.61 10.84 7.13
CA PRO A 32 -12.02 10.26 5.85
C PRO A 32 -11.81 8.73 5.76
N PHE A 33 -10.99 8.15 6.65
CA PHE A 33 -10.76 6.70 6.70
C PHE A 33 -11.61 5.98 7.76
N ASP A 34 -12.49 6.68 8.47
CA ASP A 34 -13.26 6.10 9.58
C ASP A 34 -14.36 5.13 9.11
N GLU A 35 -14.99 5.40 7.98
CA GLU A 35 -15.93 4.46 7.34
C GLU A 35 -15.23 3.16 6.95
N ILE A 36 -14.02 3.25 6.38
CA ILE A 36 -13.19 2.10 6.03
C ILE A 36 -12.79 1.34 7.30
N ARG A 37 -12.46 2.06 8.38
CA ARG A 37 -12.16 1.46 9.68
C ARG A 37 -13.36 0.66 10.18
N GLN A 38 -14.56 1.23 10.18
CA GLN A 38 -15.76 0.54 10.64
C GLN A 38 -16.06 -0.67 9.76
N ALA A 39 -16.00 -0.54 8.44
CA ALA A 39 -16.30 -1.63 7.51
C ALA A 39 -15.31 -2.80 7.60
N LYS A 40 -14.00 -2.52 7.72
CA LYS A 40 -12.96 -3.56 7.72
C LYS A 40 -12.58 -4.06 9.11
N PHE A 41 -12.64 -3.19 10.11
CA PHE A 41 -12.09 -3.43 11.44
C PHE A 41 -13.12 -3.24 12.57
N GLY A 42 -14.35 -2.81 12.29
CA GLY A 42 -15.39 -2.60 13.30
C GLY A 42 -15.64 -3.85 14.16
N ASN A 43 -15.50 -5.04 13.58
CA ASN A 43 -15.61 -6.32 14.28
C ASN A 43 -14.27 -6.90 14.73
N ALA A 44 -13.13 -6.30 14.33
CA ALA A 44 -11.78 -6.84 14.55
C ALA A 44 -11.23 -6.57 15.96
N LEU A 45 -12.00 -5.89 16.82
CA LEU A 45 -11.77 -5.76 18.26
C LEU A 45 -12.92 -6.45 19.04
N PRO A 46 -13.10 -7.78 18.95
CA PRO A 46 -14.37 -8.43 19.28
C PRO A 46 -14.62 -8.63 20.79
N TYR A 47 -13.88 -7.97 21.70
CA TYR A 47 -13.88 -8.38 23.11
C TYR A 47 -13.55 -7.28 24.13
N GLU A 48 -13.75 -6.00 23.81
CA GLU A 48 -13.85 -5.00 24.89
C GLU A 48 -15.11 -5.24 25.75
N GLU A 49 -16.12 -5.90 25.17
CA GLU A 49 -17.43 -6.15 25.80
C GLU A 49 -17.59 -7.55 26.43
N SER A 50 -16.60 -8.44 26.33
CA SER A 50 -16.77 -9.79 26.89
C SER A 50 -16.84 -9.77 28.41
N GLN A 51 -17.91 -10.31 28.99
CA GLN A 51 -18.01 -10.51 30.43
C GLN A 51 -16.94 -11.51 30.89
N ASP A 52 -16.25 -11.18 31.99
CA ASP A 52 -15.24 -12.07 32.56
C ASP A 52 -15.92 -13.34 33.08
N VAL A 53 -15.60 -14.49 32.48
CA VAL A 53 -15.87 -15.77 33.14
C VAL A 53 -14.81 -15.90 34.23
N ILE A 54 -15.23 -15.76 35.48
CA ILE A 54 -14.37 -15.98 36.64
C ILE A 54 -13.84 -17.41 36.54
N LEU A 55 -12.53 -17.53 36.33
CA LEU A 55 -11.85 -18.83 36.33
C LEU A 55 -11.98 -19.47 37.72
N ASP A 56 -12.00 -20.80 37.74
CA ASP A 56 -12.02 -21.59 38.98
C ASP A 56 -10.94 -21.08 39.97
N PRO A 57 -11.33 -20.64 41.19
CA PRO A 57 -10.42 -20.03 42.16
C PRO A 57 -9.30 -20.97 42.63
N THR A 58 -9.36 -22.25 42.29
CA THR A 58 -8.30 -23.24 42.57
C THR A 58 -7.11 -23.16 41.59
N LYS A 59 -7.27 -22.51 40.43
CA LYS A 59 -6.21 -22.32 39.43
C LYS A 59 -5.66 -20.90 39.49
N ASN A 60 -4.86 -20.63 40.52
CA ASN A 60 -4.06 -19.41 40.56
C ASN A 60 -2.90 -19.53 39.55
N LEU A 61 -3.09 -18.98 38.34
CA LEU A 61 -1.92 -18.53 37.58
C LEU A 61 -1.12 -17.63 38.52
N PRO A 62 0.18 -17.90 38.77
CA PRO A 62 0.98 -17.02 39.60
C PRO A 62 0.83 -15.59 39.08
N PHE A 63 0.64 -14.63 39.97
CA PHE A 63 0.37 -13.24 39.59
C PHE A 63 1.64 -12.65 38.96
N LEU A 64 1.83 -12.88 37.66
CA LEU A 64 2.93 -12.32 36.88
C LEU A 64 2.60 -10.90 36.47
N PRO A 65 3.43 -9.90 36.79
CA PRO A 65 3.24 -8.53 36.29
C PRO A 65 3.03 -8.50 34.77
N THR A 66 2.28 -7.52 34.28
CA THR A 66 1.97 -7.37 32.85
C THR A 66 3.25 -7.28 32.01
N GLU A 67 4.31 -6.70 32.57
CA GLU A 67 5.63 -6.55 32.00
C GLU A 67 6.26 -7.93 31.72
N ILE A 68 6.21 -8.83 32.70
CA ILE A 68 6.73 -10.20 32.56
C ILE A 68 5.90 -11.00 31.56
N LEU A 69 4.58 -10.85 31.59
CA LEU A 69 3.71 -11.48 30.59
C LEU A 69 3.99 -10.98 29.18
N SER A 70 4.22 -9.68 29.03
CA SER A 70 4.59 -9.07 27.75
C SER A 70 5.94 -9.59 27.27
N GLU A 71 6.94 -9.67 28.16
CA GLU A 71 8.25 -10.22 27.85
C GLU A 71 8.16 -11.68 27.37
N ILE A 72 7.42 -12.54 28.09
CA ILE A 72 7.16 -13.92 27.68
C ILE A 72 6.51 -13.97 26.29
N MET A 73 5.49 -13.14 26.06
CA MET A 73 4.79 -13.05 24.76
C MET A 73 5.68 -12.55 23.64
N SER A 74 6.69 -11.73 23.92
CA SER A 74 7.60 -11.22 22.90
C SER A 74 8.37 -12.34 22.19
N HIS A 75 8.60 -13.46 22.88
CA HIS A 75 9.27 -14.66 22.37
C HIS A 75 8.33 -15.65 21.65
N THR A 76 7.02 -15.37 21.60
CA THR A 76 6.04 -16.25 20.95
C THR A 76 5.92 -15.97 19.46
N THR A 77 5.56 -17.00 18.68
CA THR A 77 5.30 -16.84 17.25
C THR A 77 4.07 -15.96 16.99
N PRO A 78 3.89 -15.38 15.79
CA PRO A 78 2.71 -14.58 15.48
C PRO A 78 1.38 -15.33 15.65
N SER A 79 1.33 -16.61 15.28
CA SER A 79 0.14 -17.45 15.46
C SER A 79 -0.18 -17.67 16.92
N ASP A 80 0.83 -18.00 17.72
CA ASP A 80 0.65 -18.25 19.16
C ASP A 80 0.25 -16.98 19.90
N LEU A 81 0.80 -15.83 19.52
CA LEU A 81 0.43 -14.54 20.08
C LEU A 81 -1.06 -14.24 19.85
N ALA A 82 -1.59 -14.57 18.67
CA ALA A 82 -3.01 -14.40 18.38
C ALA A 82 -3.88 -15.32 19.25
N SER A 83 -3.50 -16.59 19.40
CA SER A 83 -4.20 -17.54 20.27
C SER A 83 -4.13 -17.12 21.75
N LEU A 84 -2.97 -16.67 22.23
CA LEU A 84 -2.79 -16.17 23.60
C LEU A 84 -3.68 -14.97 23.91
N ARG A 85 -3.84 -14.04 22.96
CA ARG A 85 -4.78 -12.90 23.10
C ARG A 85 -6.25 -13.31 23.26
N GLN A 86 -6.60 -14.52 22.83
CA GLN A 86 -7.95 -15.06 22.95
C GLN A 86 -8.17 -15.83 24.27
N THR A 87 -7.10 -16.16 25.00
CA THR A 87 -7.21 -16.95 26.24
C THR A 87 -7.83 -16.18 27.41
N SER A 88 -7.47 -14.90 27.59
CA SER A 88 -8.08 -14.03 28.61
C SER A 88 -7.80 -12.55 28.35
N LYS A 89 -8.55 -11.66 29.02
CA LYS A 89 -8.33 -10.21 28.96
C LYS A 89 -6.93 -9.80 29.42
N ARG A 90 -6.37 -10.46 30.43
CA ARG A 90 -5.01 -10.18 30.95
C ARG A 90 -3.94 -10.44 29.88
N PHE A 91 -4.01 -11.60 29.22
CA PHE A 91 -3.10 -11.93 28.14
C PHE A 91 -3.29 -10.99 26.94
N ARG A 92 -4.53 -10.60 26.64
CA ARG A 92 -4.79 -9.60 25.59
C ARG A 92 -4.18 -8.24 25.90
N PHE A 93 -4.34 -7.75 27.13
CA PHE A 93 -3.80 -6.46 27.56
C PHE A 93 -2.27 -6.46 27.52
N ALA A 94 -1.63 -7.49 28.08
CA ALA A 94 -0.17 -7.67 28.02
C ALA A 94 0.33 -7.75 26.56
N ALA A 95 -0.36 -8.48 25.70
CA ALA A 95 0.02 -8.61 24.29
C ALA A 95 -0.28 -7.36 23.44
N LYS A 96 -1.05 -6.38 23.94
CA LYS A 96 -1.65 -5.32 23.12
C LYS A 96 -0.58 -4.53 22.34
N SER A 97 0.44 -4.04 23.04
CA SER A 97 1.52 -3.26 22.42
C SER A 97 2.34 -4.10 21.44
N LEU A 98 2.68 -5.34 21.81
CA LEU A 98 3.46 -6.25 20.96
C LEU A 98 2.70 -6.65 19.70
N PHE A 99 1.42 -6.98 19.83
CA PHE A 99 0.56 -7.32 18.71
C PHE A 99 0.37 -6.11 17.80
N GLY A 100 0.05 -4.94 18.37
CA GLY A 100 -0.05 -3.68 17.63
C GLY A 100 1.22 -3.41 16.84
N LYS A 101 2.39 -3.46 17.49
CA LYS A 101 3.69 -3.26 16.85
C LYS A 101 3.92 -4.26 15.72
N ARG A 102 3.62 -5.55 15.90
CA ARG A 102 3.75 -6.57 14.83
C ARG A 102 2.78 -6.34 13.67
N LEU A 103 1.64 -5.71 13.93
CA LEU A 103 0.61 -5.45 12.92
C LEU A 103 0.95 -4.23 12.06
N VAL A 104 1.46 -3.16 12.67
CA VAL A 104 1.66 -1.86 11.99
C VAL A 104 3.10 -1.56 11.61
N ASN A 105 4.09 -2.07 12.35
CA ASN A 105 5.50 -1.80 12.08
C ASN A 105 6.04 -2.71 10.97
N SER A 106 6.95 -2.18 10.14
CA SER A 106 7.58 -2.89 9.01
C SER A 106 6.56 -3.42 8.00
N ARG A 107 5.40 -2.74 7.89
CA ARG A 107 4.35 -3.13 6.95
C ARG A 107 4.77 -2.77 5.52
N THR A 108 4.48 -3.67 4.59
CA THR A 108 4.56 -3.37 3.16
C THR A 108 3.30 -2.65 2.71
N LEU A 109 3.45 -1.51 2.05
CA LEU A 109 2.39 -0.74 1.42
C LEU A 109 2.61 -0.72 -0.09
N TYR A 110 1.55 -0.97 -0.83
CA TYR A 110 1.53 -0.93 -2.28
C TYR A 110 1.02 0.42 -2.78
N PRO A 111 1.39 0.84 -3.99
CA PRO A 111 0.96 2.11 -4.57
C PRO A 111 -0.49 2.04 -5.08
N THR A 112 -1.41 1.56 -4.23
CA THR A 112 -2.84 1.48 -4.51
C THR A 112 -3.62 2.22 -3.43
N TYR A 113 -4.71 2.89 -3.83
CA TYR A 113 -5.59 3.58 -2.87
C TYR A 113 -6.06 2.64 -1.76
N THR A 114 -6.44 1.41 -2.11
CA THR A 114 -6.93 0.42 -1.14
C THR A 114 -5.85 -0.01 -0.15
N SER A 115 -4.60 -0.21 -0.58
CA SER A 115 -3.51 -0.55 0.34
C SER A 115 -3.27 0.57 1.35
N LEU A 116 -3.18 1.82 0.88
CA LEU A 116 -2.88 2.96 1.74
C LEU A 116 -4.06 3.35 2.65
N SER A 117 -5.28 3.38 2.12
CA SER A 117 -6.48 3.69 2.89
C SER A 117 -6.78 2.62 3.95
N SER A 118 -6.56 1.33 3.64
CA SER A 118 -6.69 0.26 4.64
C SER A 118 -5.68 0.39 5.76
N PHE A 119 -4.45 0.83 5.45
CA PHE A 119 -3.44 1.06 6.48
C PHE A 119 -3.76 2.28 7.32
N LEU A 120 -4.22 3.38 6.72
CA LEU A 120 -4.70 4.56 7.46
C LEU A 120 -5.89 4.23 8.36
N ALA A 121 -6.87 3.47 7.86
CA ALA A 121 -7.98 2.97 8.65
C ALA A 121 -7.54 2.05 9.79
N LEU A 122 -6.52 1.22 9.55
CA LEU A 122 -5.93 0.37 10.60
C LEU A 122 -5.29 1.21 11.71
N LEU A 123 -4.60 2.30 11.38
CA LEU A 123 -4.00 3.20 12.38
C LEU A 123 -5.04 3.85 13.29
N LEU A 124 -6.28 3.98 12.83
CA LEU A 124 -7.41 4.52 13.60
C LEU A 124 -8.06 3.48 14.53
N VAL A 125 -7.69 2.20 14.44
CA VAL A 125 -8.23 1.13 15.30
C VAL A 125 -7.79 1.32 16.76
N ASP A 126 -6.57 1.82 16.98
CA ASP A 126 -6.05 2.09 18.32
C ASP A 126 -5.17 3.35 18.31
N PRO A 127 -5.38 4.32 19.23
CA PRO A 127 -4.61 5.57 19.27
C PRO A 127 -3.10 5.38 19.46
N SER A 128 -2.64 4.23 19.96
CA SER A 128 -1.21 3.95 20.13
C SER A 128 -0.53 3.51 18.83
N TYR A 129 -1.26 2.96 17.85
CA TYR A 129 -0.69 2.38 16.63
C TYR A 129 0.20 3.33 15.83
N PRO A 130 -0.17 4.61 15.62
CA PRO A 130 0.69 5.53 14.88
C PRO A 130 2.07 5.74 15.53
N HIS A 131 2.17 5.62 16.85
CA HIS A 131 3.43 5.74 17.59
C HIS A 131 4.29 4.46 17.55
N LEU A 132 3.72 3.33 17.09
CA LEU A 132 4.43 2.05 17.01
C LEU A 132 5.11 1.84 15.65
N VAL A 133 4.75 2.62 14.62
CA VAL A 133 5.35 2.53 13.29
C VAL A 133 6.67 3.28 13.25
N ARG A 134 7.77 2.53 13.22
CA ARG A 134 9.14 3.07 13.01
C ARG A 134 9.63 2.84 11.60
N THR A 135 9.16 1.79 10.96
CA THR A 135 9.62 1.38 9.65
C THR A 135 8.44 1.07 8.74
N LEU A 136 8.50 1.50 7.49
CA LEU A 136 7.59 1.11 6.43
C LEU A 136 8.36 0.58 5.23
N SER A 137 7.73 -0.30 4.45
CA SER A 137 8.25 -0.73 3.17
C SER A 137 7.28 -0.32 2.07
N LEU A 138 7.71 0.47 1.10
CA LEU A 138 6.91 0.86 -0.06
C LEU A 138 7.33 0.02 -1.26
N VAL A 139 6.33 -0.51 -1.96
CA VAL A 139 6.54 -1.16 -3.26
C VAL A 139 6.58 -0.08 -4.33
N SER A 140 7.65 -0.09 -5.13
CA SER A 140 7.93 0.92 -6.15
C SER A 140 7.30 0.64 -7.51
N GLU A 141 6.66 -0.51 -7.67
CA GLU A 141 6.01 -0.95 -8.91
C GLU A 141 4.48 -0.91 -8.72
N HIS A 142 3.78 -0.37 -9.72
CA HIS A 142 2.32 -0.27 -9.75
C HIS A 142 1.74 -1.33 -10.71
N ALA A 143 0.42 -1.48 -10.70
CA ALA A 143 -0.25 -2.42 -11.58
C ALA A 143 -0.46 -1.83 -12.97
N GLU A 144 0.14 -2.41 -14.00
CA GLU A 144 -0.14 -2.12 -15.42
C GLU A 144 -0.48 -3.41 -16.19
N PRO A 145 -1.28 -3.30 -17.26
CA PRO A 145 -1.62 -4.42 -18.12
C PRO A 145 -0.38 -5.07 -18.75
N ASN A 146 -0.52 -6.33 -19.14
CA ASN A 146 0.55 -7.04 -19.85
C ASN A 146 0.76 -6.40 -21.24
N ALA A 147 1.96 -5.84 -21.49
CA ALA A 147 2.29 -5.13 -22.72
C ALA A 147 2.14 -5.98 -23.99
N TYR A 148 2.28 -7.31 -23.88
CA TYR A 148 2.13 -8.26 -24.98
C TYR A 148 0.76 -8.95 -25.02
N GLY A 149 -0.21 -8.44 -24.24
CA GLY A 149 -1.51 -9.06 -24.04
C GLY A 149 -1.47 -10.29 -23.13
N TYR A 150 -2.65 -10.83 -22.81
CA TYR A 150 -2.79 -11.95 -21.87
C TYR A 150 -2.81 -13.33 -22.55
N ASP A 151 -3.01 -13.38 -23.86
CA ASP A 151 -3.25 -14.62 -24.61
C ASP A 151 -2.12 -15.64 -24.43
N TRP A 152 -0.87 -15.22 -24.63
CA TRP A 152 0.30 -16.09 -24.51
C TRP A 152 0.45 -16.66 -23.08
N ALA A 153 0.16 -15.85 -22.06
CA ALA A 153 0.33 -16.25 -20.67
C ALA A 153 -0.78 -17.22 -20.24
N TRP A 154 -1.99 -17.05 -20.77
CA TRP A 154 -3.07 -18.02 -20.62
C TRP A 154 -2.79 -19.33 -21.34
N GLU A 155 -2.21 -19.28 -22.53
CA GLU A 155 -1.78 -20.47 -23.27
C GLU A 155 -0.69 -21.23 -22.52
N GLU A 156 0.33 -20.54 -21.98
CA GLU A 156 1.37 -21.14 -21.16
C GLU A 156 0.78 -21.83 -19.92
N LEU A 157 -0.14 -21.16 -19.22
CA LEU A 157 -0.82 -21.71 -18.06
C LEU A 157 -1.60 -22.98 -18.43
N GLN A 158 -2.35 -22.96 -19.53
CA GLN A 158 -3.12 -24.12 -20.00
C GLN A 158 -2.23 -25.29 -20.43
N ASN A 159 -1.14 -25.00 -21.15
CA ASN A 159 -0.16 -26.00 -21.56
C ASN A 159 0.48 -26.67 -20.33
N LYS A 160 0.83 -25.87 -19.31
CA LYS A 160 1.39 -26.37 -18.06
C LYS A 160 0.40 -27.23 -17.27
N GLU A 161 -0.87 -26.83 -17.27
CA GLU A 161 -1.96 -27.58 -16.64
C GLU A 161 -2.45 -28.77 -17.49
N ARG A 162 -1.95 -28.92 -18.72
CA ARG A 162 -2.37 -29.94 -19.71
C ARG A 162 -3.87 -29.90 -19.98
N THR A 163 -4.44 -28.70 -20.04
CA THR A 163 -5.87 -28.48 -20.27
C THR A 163 -6.11 -27.76 -21.60
N GLY A 164 -7.20 -28.12 -22.28
CA GLY A 164 -7.63 -27.45 -23.51
C GLY A 164 -8.56 -26.29 -23.21
N ALA A 165 -8.45 -25.19 -23.97
CA ALA A 165 -9.37 -24.05 -23.82
C ALA A 165 -10.79 -24.42 -24.28
N THR A 166 -11.76 -24.43 -23.37
CA THR A 166 -13.17 -24.51 -23.76
C THR A 166 -13.67 -23.16 -24.27
N ARG A 167 -14.79 -23.15 -25.01
CA ARG A 167 -15.43 -21.91 -25.46
C ARG A 167 -15.88 -21.04 -24.27
N VAL A 168 -16.28 -21.67 -23.17
CA VAL A 168 -16.71 -20.98 -21.93
C VAL A 168 -15.51 -20.31 -21.26
N ASP A 169 -14.37 -21.01 -21.17
CA ASP A 169 -13.13 -20.45 -20.60
C ASP A 169 -12.67 -19.19 -21.34
N ARG A 170 -12.84 -19.12 -22.66
CA ARG A 170 -12.48 -17.92 -23.44
C ARG A 170 -13.29 -16.69 -23.02
N VAL A 171 -14.57 -16.87 -22.73
CA VAL A 171 -15.45 -15.77 -22.27
C VAL A 171 -15.04 -15.34 -20.86
N ILE A 172 -14.75 -16.31 -19.99
CA ILE A 172 -14.31 -16.06 -18.61
C ILE A 172 -12.97 -15.32 -18.61
N LYS A 173 -11.97 -15.79 -19.35
CA LYS A 173 -10.67 -15.13 -19.51
C LYS A 173 -10.83 -13.69 -19.97
N LYS A 174 -11.58 -13.44 -21.04
CA LYS A 174 -11.84 -12.09 -21.54
C LYS A 174 -12.50 -11.19 -20.50
N CYS A 175 -13.42 -11.73 -19.70
CA CYS A 175 -14.05 -10.99 -18.60
C CYS A 175 -13.03 -10.62 -17.51
N ILE A 176 -12.16 -11.56 -17.14
CA ILE A 176 -11.09 -11.37 -16.17
C ILE A 176 -10.08 -10.33 -16.66
N GLU A 177 -9.65 -10.42 -17.92
CA GLU A 177 -8.72 -9.48 -18.56
C GLU A 177 -9.27 -8.06 -18.59
N MET A 178 -10.50 -7.88 -19.09
CA MET A 178 -11.15 -6.55 -19.11
C MET A 178 -11.28 -5.94 -17.71
N ARG A 179 -11.52 -6.77 -16.68
CA ARG A 179 -11.57 -6.30 -15.29
C ARG A 179 -10.20 -5.92 -14.77
N HIS A 180 -9.17 -6.73 -15.05
CA HIS A 180 -7.80 -6.43 -14.68
C HIS A 180 -7.32 -5.12 -15.35
N GLU A 181 -7.56 -4.94 -16.64
CA GLU A 181 -7.23 -3.70 -17.37
C GLU A 181 -7.92 -2.47 -16.78
N ARG A 182 -9.21 -2.57 -16.43
CA ARG A 182 -9.92 -1.46 -15.76
C ARG A 182 -9.31 -1.14 -14.40
N TRP A 183 -8.96 -2.16 -13.62
CA TRP A 183 -8.31 -1.96 -12.34
C TRP A 183 -6.91 -1.33 -12.49
N CYS A 184 -6.10 -1.78 -13.45
CA CYS A 184 -4.83 -1.15 -13.79
C CYS A 184 -5.02 0.32 -14.18
N ALA A 185 -6.00 0.64 -15.03
CA ALA A 185 -6.29 2.01 -15.43
C ALA A 185 -6.67 2.90 -14.23
N SER A 186 -7.49 2.39 -13.31
CA SER A 186 -7.85 3.12 -12.08
C SER A 186 -6.67 3.28 -11.13
N SER A 187 -5.81 2.26 -11.01
CA SER A 187 -4.59 2.32 -10.21
C SER A 187 -3.60 3.33 -10.79
N ALA A 188 -3.43 3.32 -12.12
CA ALA A 188 -2.62 4.28 -12.86
C ALA A 188 -3.14 5.71 -12.64
N ALA A 189 -4.45 5.93 -12.76
CA ALA A 189 -5.04 7.25 -12.49
C ALA A 189 -4.79 7.74 -11.05
N PHE A 190 -4.82 6.85 -10.06
CA PHE A 190 -4.49 7.19 -8.68
C PHE A 190 -3.00 7.56 -8.48
N VAL A 191 -2.10 6.78 -9.07
CA VAL A 191 -0.64 7.02 -8.98
C VAL A 191 -0.25 8.25 -9.78
N PHE A 192 -0.64 8.31 -11.05
CA PHE A 192 -0.29 9.38 -11.98
C PHE A 192 -1.06 10.68 -11.74
N GLY A 193 -2.22 10.62 -11.09
CA GLY A 193 -2.98 11.78 -10.66
C GLY A 193 -2.50 12.43 -9.34
N GLY A 194 -1.37 12.01 -8.78
CA GLY A 194 -0.80 12.56 -7.55
C GLY A 194 -1.43 12.05 -6.24
N GLY A 195 -2.48 11.22 -6.33
CA GLY A 195 -3.16 10.65 -5.16
C GLY A 195 -2.25 9.79 -4.28
N TYR A 196 -1.29 9.09 -4.89
CA TYR A 196 -0.28 8.33 -4.15
C TYR A 196 0.56 9.23 -3.23
N ARG A 197 1.12 10.32 -3.77
CA ARG A 197 1.93 11.29 -3.02
C ARG A 197 1.14 11.97 -1.91
N ASP A 198 -0.12 12.34 -2.17
CA ASP A 198 -0.99 12.95 -1.16
C ASP A 198 -1.35 11.97 -0.04
N MET A 199 -1.64 10.71 -0.37
CA MET A 199 -1.87 9.65 0.63
C MET A 199 -0.62 9.36 1.46
N LEU A 200 0.56 9.33 0.85
CA LEU A 200 1.82 9.21 1.58
C LEU A 200 2.03 10.41 2.52
N THR A 201 1.71 11.62 2.07
CA THR A 201 1.80 12.83 2.91
C THR A 201 0.89 12.72 4.13
N ILE A 202 -0.37 12.31 3.94
CA ILE A 202 -1.33 12.08 5.04
C ILE A 202 -0.79 11.02 6.00
N LEU A 203 -0.27 9.92 5.45
CA LEU A 203 0.29 8.84 6.24
C LEU A 203 1.47 9.32 7.08
N PHE A 204 2.47 9.97 6.48
CA PHE A 204 3.66 10.39 7.20
C PHE A 204 3.38 11.48 8.24
N LYS A 205 2.39 12.36 8.01
CA LYS A 205 1.90 13.30 9.03
C LYS A 205 1.36 12.59 10.27
N ARG A 206 0.76 11.41 10.11
CA ARG A 206 0.18 10.62 11.20
C ARG A 206 1.19 9.73 11.92
N LEU A 207 2.42 9.57 11.42
CA LEU A 207 3.40 8.63 11.97
C LEU A 207 4.56 9.36 12.65
N PRO A 208 4.39 9.83 13.90
CA PRO A 208 5.40 10.65 14.59
C PRO A 208 6.68 9.88 14.93
N ALA A 209 6.63 8.55 14.97
CA ALA A 209 7.77 7.70 15.30
C ALA A 209 8.45 7.09 14.05
N LEU A 210 8.04 7.47 12.84
CA LEU A 210 8.59 6.92 11.61
C LEU A 210 10.05 7.36 11.44
N GLN A 211 10.93 6.38 11.25
CA GLN A 211 12.38 6.56 11.12
C GLN A 211 12.87 6.18 9.73
N THR A 212 12.33 5.10 9.16
CA THR A 212 12.87 4.52 7.91
C THR A 212 11.77 4.10 6.97
N ILE A 213 11.92 4.47 5.69
CA ILE A 213 11.04 4.06 4.60
C ILE A 213 11.89 3.25 3.61
N HIS A 214 11.66 1.95 3.53
CA HIS A 214 12.33 1.07 2.58
C HIS A 214 11.59 1.04 1.25
N LEU A 215 12.26 1.41 0.17
CA LEU A 215 11.76 1.21 -1.18
C LEU A 215 12.23 -0.15 -1.68
N ARG A 216 11.30 -0.95 -2.19
CA ARG A 216 11.60 -2.23 -2.83
C ARG A 216 10.77 -2.46 -4.09
N LYS A 217 11.23 -3.37 -4.92
CA LYS A 217 10.44 -3.94 -6.02
C LYS A 217 9.51 -5.04 -5.48
N LEU A 218 8.51 -5.40 -6.26
CA LEU A 218 7.73 -6.60 -5.99
C LEU A 218 8.64 -7.83 -6.10
N PHE A 219 8.37 -8.82 -5.24
CA PHE A 219 9.06 -10.10 -5.31
C PHE A 219 8.45 -10.98 -6.39
N LEU A 220 9.25 -11.93 -6.89
CA LEU A 220 8.74 -12.93 -7.83
C LEU A 220 7.59 -13.71 -7.20
N GLY A 221 6.43 -13.67 -7.84
CA GLY A 221 5.22 -14.33 -7.36
C GLY A 221 4.47 -13.56 -6.26
N GLU A 222 4.90 -12.36 -5.90
CA GLU A 222 4.12 -11.44 -5.08
C GLU A 222 3.03 -10.77 -5.92
N ASN A 223 1.90 -10.48 -5.29
CA ASN A 223 0.72 -9.91 -5.93
C ASN A 223 0.42 -8.53 -5.35
N ILE A 224 0.03 -7.59 -6.21
CA ILE A 224 -0.45 -6.29 -5.77
C ILE A 224 -1.88 -6.45 -5.21
N PRO A 225 -2.13 -6.10 -3.94
CA PRO A 225 -3.46 -6.16 -3.35
C PRO A 225 -4.34 -5.04 -3.91
N GLY A 226 -5.56 -5.39 -4.31
CA GLY A 226 -6.58 -4.45 -4.77
C GLY A 226 -7.97 -4.89 -4.30
N PRO A 227 -8.96 -3.97 -4.28
CA PRO A 227 -10.33 -4.30 -3.89
C PRO A 227 -10.95 -5.28 -4.90
N ASP A 228 -10.52 -5.21 -6.17
CA ASP A 228 -10.85 -6.14 -7.24
C ASP A 228 -9.64 -7.02 -7.67
N GLY A 229 -8.47 -6.75 -7.10
CA GLY A 229 -7.19 -7.34 -7.45
C GLY A 229 -6.96 -8.66 -6.73
N ILE A 230 -7.16 -9.75 -7.48
CA ILE A 230 -7.09 -11.16 -7.09
C ILE A 230 -8.27 -11.70 -6.31
N GLU A 231 -8.77 -11.14 -5.20
CA GLU A 231 -9.88 -11.81 -4.48
C GLU A 231 -11.17 -11.87 -5.33
N PHE A 232 -11.48 -10.81 -6.06
CA PHE A 232 -12.58 -10.79 -7.03
C PHE A 232 -12.25 -11.57 -8.31
N LEU A 233 -11.00 -11.48 -8.80
CA LEU A 233 -10.54 -12.33 -9.90
C LEU A 233 -10.59 -13.80 -9.49
N GLN A 234 -10.39 -14.16 -8.22
CA GLN A 234 -10.37 -15.51 -7.68
C GLN A 234 -11.75 -16.14 -7.72
N GLY A 235 -12.82 -15.34 -7.56
CA GLY A 235 -14.19 -15.77 -7.88
C GLY A 235 -14.35 -16.10 -9.36
N ALA A 236 -13.97 -15.19 -10.26
CA ALA A 236 -14.07 -15.44 -11.71
C ALA A 236 -13.12 -16.55 -12.21
N LEU A 237 -11.98 -16.72 -11.56
CA LEU A 237 -11.01 -17.77 -11.84
C LEU A 237 -11.58 -19.15 -11.47
N GLN A 238 -12.42 -19.25 -10.43
CA GLN A 238 -13.09 -20.50 -10.06
C GLN A 238 -14.03 -21.02 -11.15
N ASP A 239 -14.51 -20.13 -12.02
CA ASP A 239 -15.38 -20.52 -13.14
C ASP A 239 -14.62 -21.18 -14.29
N LEU A 240 -13.29 -21.08 -14.31
CA LEU A 240 -12.46 -21.73 -15.34
C LEU A 240 -12.54 -23.26 -15.17
N SER A 241 -12.71 -23.96 -16.29
CA SER A 241 -12.83 -25.42 -16.34
C SER A 241 -11.61 -26.17 -15.77
N PHE A 242 -10.46 -25.50 -15.71
CA PHE A 242 -9.19 -26.02 -15.22
C PHE A 242 -8.73 -25.37 -13.91
N TYR A 243 -9.62 -24.64 -13.23
CA TYR A 243 -9.30 -24.02 -11.95
C TYR A 243 -8.97 -25.06 -10.89
N ARG A 244 -7.97 -24.74 -10.07
CA ARG A 244 -7.66 -25.44 -8.83
C ARG A 244 -7.16 -24.45 -7.78
N PRO A 245 -7.40 -24.71 -6.49
CA PRO A 245 -6.79 -23.91 -5.43
C PRO A 245 -5.27 -23.83 -5.61
N GLY A 246 -4.72 -22.62 -5.62
CA GLY A 246 -3.29 -22.38 -5.83
C GLY A 246 -2.82 -22.36 -7.29
N LEU A 247 -3.75 -22.26 -8.26
CA LEU A 247 -3.39 -22.03 -9.67
C LEU A 247 -2.51 -20.77 -9.80
N PRO A 248 -1.30 -20.85 -10.40
CA PRO A 248 -0.34 -19.76 -10.42
C PRO A 248 -0.69 -18.73 -11.51
N VAL A 249 -1.71 -17.91 -11.25
CA VAL A 249 -2.22 -16.89 -12.18
C VAL A 249 -1.36 -15.62 -12.23
N ASN A 250 -0.39 -15.50 -11.33
CA ASN A 250 0.45 -14.30 -11.23
C ASN A 250 1.23 -14.05 -12.54
N ARG A 251 1.64 -15.10 -13.25
CA ARG A 251 2.31 -14.98 -14.55
C ARG A 251 1.42 -14.39 -15.64
N VAL A 252 0.10 -14.58 -15.53
CA VAL A 252 -0.87 -14.05 -16.49
C VAL A 252 -0.97 -12.53 -16.36
N PHE A 253 -1.08 -12.05 -15.12
CA PHE A 253 -1.35 -10.63 -14.85
C PHE A 253 -0.10 -9.80 -14.62
N TYR A 254 0.98 -10.40 -14.13
CA TYR A 254 2.20 -9.70 -13.69
C TYR A 254 3.48 -10.22 -14.40
N GLY A 255 3.37 -11.20 -15.30
CA GLY A 255 4.45 -11.65 -16.20
C GLY A 255 5.76 -12.12 -15.53
N GLU A 256 6.82 -12.24 -16.33
CA GLU A 256 8.22 -12.27 -15.89
C GLU A 256 8.83 -10.86 -16.08
N TRP A 257 8.46 -9.92 -15.21
CA TRP A 257 9.03 -8.58 -14.97
C TRP A 257 9.88 -7.91 -16.07
N GLN A 258 9.32 -6.86 -16.68
CA GLN A 258 10.08 -5.64 -17.03
C GLN A 258 9.20 -4.43 -16.72
N TYR A 259 9.46 -3.76 -15.60
CA TYR A 259 9.02 -2.37 -15.42
C TYR A 259 10.26 -1.48 -15.47
N ASP A 260 10.35 -0.77 -16.57
CA ASP A 260 11.24 0.35 -16.77
C ASP A 260 10.65 1.58 -16.06
N MET A 261 11.42 2.15 -15.14
CA MET A 261 11.04 3.35 -14.39
C MET A 261 11.37 4.64 -15.16
N VAL A 262 11.83 4.55 -16.42
CA VAL A 262 12.39 5.71 -17.13
C VAL A 262 11.32 6.54 -17.86
N TYR A 263 10.12 6.02 -18.19
CA TYR A 263 9.18 6.75 -19.08
C TYR A 263 7.68 6.69 -18.76
N GLN A 264 7.23 6.92 -17.53
CA GLN A 264 5.79 7.10 -17.24
C GLN A 264 5.46 8.50 -16.68
N CYS A 265 5.63 9.50 -17.54
CA CYS A 265 5.16 10.87 -17.31
C CYS A 265 3.84 11.12 -18.06
N VAL A 266 2.86 11.71 -17.39
CA VAL A 266 1.88 12.60 -18.02
C VAL A 266 1.74 13.85 -17.14
N THR A 267 2.69 14.77 -17.26
CA THR A 267 2.49 16.17 -16.82
C THR A 267 1.57 16.93 -17.79
N THR A 268 1.36 16.36 -18.97
CA THR A 268 0.67 16.94 -20.13
C THR A 268 0.01 15.80 -20.88
N LEU A 269 -1.31 15.63 -20.72
CA LEU A 269 -2.07 14.72 -21.59
C LEU A 269 -2.35 15.48 -22.87
N ILE A 270 -1.67 15.11 -23.95
CA ILE A 270 -2.05 15.54 -25.30
C ILE A 270 -3.11 14.56 -25.75
N ASP A 271 -4.34 15.03 -25.93
CA ASP A 271 -5.42 14.17 -26.39
C ASP A 271 -5.25 13.78 -27.88
N GLU A 272 -6.19 12.99 -28.40
CA GLU A 272 -6.19 12.54 -29.79
C GLU A 272 -6.35 13.67 -30.83
N TYR A 273 -6.64 14.90 -30.37
CA TYR A 273 -6.78 16.11 -31.18
C TYR A 273 -5.61 17.09 -31.02
N GLY A 274 -4.67 16.80 -30.12
CA GLY A 274 -3.51 17.64 -29.86
C GLY A 274 -3.67 18.62 -28.70
N ASP A 275 -4.77 18.54 -27.94
CA ASP A 275 -5.03 19.46 -26.82
C ASP A 275 -4.31 18.99 -25.56
N GLU A 276 -3.57 19.92 -24.94
CA GLU A 276 -2.75 19.69 -23.76
C GLU A 276 -3.56 19.93 -22.47
N TYR A 277 -3.77 18.88 -21.69
CA TYR A 277 -4.40 18.95 -20.37
C TYR A 277 -3.33 18.95 -19.28
N ILE A 278 -3.27 20.05 -18.52
CA ILE A 278 -2.43 20.23 -17.34
C ILE A 278 -3.36 20.24 -16.12
N TRP A 279 -3.20 19.29 -15.20
CA TRP A 279 -3.95 19.30 -13.94
C TRP A 279 -3.33 20.30 -12.95
N GLU A 280 -4.12 21.25 -12.45
CA GLU A 280 -3.69 22.15 -11.36
C GLU A 280 -3.21 21.33 -10.16
N GLY A 281 -1.96 21.57 -9.73
CA GLY A 281 -1.34 20.85 -8.61
C GLY A 281 -0.58 19.57 -8.98
N ALA A 282 -0.54 19.18 -10.27
CA ALA A 282 0.34 18.12 -10.75
C ALA A 282 1.80 18.59 -10.71
N GLY A 283 2.46 18.40 -9.56
CA GLY A 283 3.92 18.54 -9.50
C GLY A 283 4.60 17.53 -10.43
N PRO A 284 5.87 17.74 -10.81
CA PRO A 284 6.61 16.78 -11.63
C PRO A 284 6.54 15.40 -10.97
N GLN A 285 6.04 14.42 -11.71
CA GLN A 285 6.04 13.03 -11.25
C GLN A 285 7.45 12.51 -11.43
N ALA A 286 8.09 12.27 -10.30
CA ALA A 286 9.37 11.61 -10.25
C ALA A 286 9.14 10.21 -9.69
N ASP A 287 10.12 9.34 -9.87
CA ASP A 287 10.11 7.95 -9.41
C ASP A 287 9.51 7.77 -7.98
N CYS A 288 9.07 6.55 -7.63
CA CYS A 288 8.50 6.25 -6.30
C CYS A 288 9.34 6.80 -5.13
N ARG A 289 10.66 6.90 -5.32
CA ARG A 289 11.58 7.54 -4.38
C ARG A 289 11.30 9.02 -4.22
N ALA A 290 11.25 9.79 -5.30
CA ALA A 290 10.96 11.20 -5.24
C ALA A 290 9.56 11.49 -4.69
N ASP A 291 8.55 10.67 -5.01
CA ASP A 291 7.23 10.78 -4.39
C ASP A 291 7.29 10.58 -2.86
N ALA A 292 8.02 9.57 -2.39
CA ALA A 292 8.23 9.33 -0.98
C ALA A 292 9.00 10.48 -0.32
N THR A 293 10.08 10.97 -0.93
CA THR A 293 10.88 12.10 -0.41
C THR A 293 10.08 13.40 -0.38
N ALA A 294 9.29 13.68 -1.42
CA ALA A 294 8.41 14.84 -1.47
C ALA A 294 7.33 14.77 -0.39
N ALA A 295 6.73 13.60 -0.18
CA ALA A 295 5.76 13.37 0.89
C ALA A 295 6.39 13.51 2.28
N VAL A 296 7.62 13.02 2.51
CA VAL A 296 8.37 13.20 3.77
C VAL A 296 8.57 14.69 4.05
N LYS A 297 9.05 15.44 3.06
CA LYS A 297 9.27 16.89 3.15
C LYS A 297 7.96 17.62 3.45
N ARG A 298 6.88 17.31 2.72
CA ARG A 298 5.55 17.93 2.89
C ARG A 298 4.89 17.59 4.22
N ALA A 299 5.16 16.40 4.75
CA ALA A 299 4.67 15.97 6.05
C ALA A 299 5.46 16.54 7.24
N GLY A 300 6.66 17.11 7.00
CA GLY A 300 7.59 17.48 8.06
C GLY A 300 8.12 16.26 8.83
N SER A 301 8.17 15.10 8.20
CA SER A 301 8.66 13.86 8.81
C SER A 301 10.19 13.83 8.83
N LYS A 302 10.77 13.18 9.83
CA LYS A 302 12.23 12.94 9.96
C LYS A 302 12.66 11.60 9.38
N ALA A 303 11.75 10.89 8.71
CA ALA A 303 12.03 9.56 8.18
C ALA A 303 13.01 9.62 7.01
N VAL A 304 13.94 8.68 6.96
CA VAL A 304 14.90 8.53 5.86
C VAL A 304 14.36 7.52 4.84
N VAL A 305 14.41 7.90 3.57
CA VAL A 305 14.01 7.02 2.45
C VAL A 305 15.23 6.26 1.95
N VAL A 306 15.22 4.94 2.11
CA VAL A 306 16.33 4.05 1.76
C VAL A 306 15.92 3.03 0.71
N LYS A 307 16.82 2.69 -0.21
CA LYS A 307 16.58 1.61 -1.17
C LYS A 307 16.97 0.28 -0.53
N ALA A 308 16.05 -0.67 -0.48
CA ALA A 308 16.37 -2.02 -0.01
C ALA A 308 17.24 -2.73 -1.07
N LYS A 309 18.56 -2.77 -0.87
CA LYS A 309 19.41 -3.76 -1.54
C LYS A 309 19.27 -5.09 -0.81
N ARG A 310 19.30 -6.21 -1.56
CA ARG A 310 19.47 -7.54 -0.97
C ARG A 310 20.73 -7.54 -0.10
N GLY A 311 20.57 -7.48 1.23
CA GLY A 311 21.64 -7.79 2.19
C GLY A 311 22.50 -6.64 2.73
N THR A 312 22.25 -5.36 2.47
CA THR A 312 22.95 -4.24 3.16
C THR A 312 22.21 -2.91 2.96
N VAL A 313 22.13 -2.08 4.01
CA VAL A 313 21.54 -0.73 3.98
C VAL A 313 22.67 0.26 3.74
N GLU A 314 22.63 1.00 2.63
CA GLU A 314 23.44 2.21 2.44
C GLU A 314 22.56 3.42 2.74
N GLU A 315 23.00 4.23 3.69
CA GLU A 315 22.56 5.62 3.82
C GLU A 315 23.17 6.37 2.63
N ILE A 316 22.36 7.12 1.89
CA ILE A 316 22.83 7.85 0.71
C ILE A 316 22.78 9.33 1.08
N ASP A 317 23.97 9.92 1.26
CA ASP A 317 24.17 11.34 1.50
C ASP A 317 23.65 12.18 0.34
N GLU A 318 23.12 13.37 0.69
CA GLU A 318 22.62 14.38 -0.25
C GLU A 318 23.73 14.80 -1.24
N PRO A 319 23.41 15.11 -2.51
CA PRO A 319 24.40 15.67 -3.41
C PRO A 319 24.82 17.06 -2.90
N ASP A 320 26.11 17.20 -2.63
CA ASP A 320 26.76 18.46 -2.28
C ASP A 320 26.34 19.56 -3.27
N GLU A 321 25.95 20.71 -2.73
CA GLU A 321 25.75 21.94 -3.50
C GLU A 321 27.05 22.25 -4.26
N GLU A 322 27.03 22.05 -5.58
CA GLU A 322 28.05 22.58 -6.47
C GLU A 322 28.07 24.10 -6.31
N THR A 323 29.16 24.55 -5.70
CA THR A 323 29.58 25.94 -5.62
C THR A 323 29.73 26.44 -7.05
N SER A 324 28.83 27.35 -7.44
CA SER A 324 28.96 28.13 -8.67
C SER A 324 30.12 29.11 -8.49
N ASP A 325 31.30 28.74 -8.97
CA ASP A 325 32.40 29.68 -9.13
C ASP A 325 32.04 30.70 -10.21
N GLU A 326 31.97 31.95 -9.77
CA GLU A 326 31.79 33.16 -10.56
C GLU A 326 32.93 33.28 -11.59
N ILE A 327 32.59 33.18 -12.88
CA ILE A 327 33.43 33.74 -13.94
C ILE A 327 33.01 35.21 -14.06
N SER A 328 33.87 36.09 -13.54
CA SER A 328 33.78 37.53 -13.78
C SER A 328 34.35 37.83 -15.16
N ASP A 329 33.49 38.33 -16.04
CA ASP A 329 33.88 38.98 -17.29
C ASP A 329 34.52 40.33 -16.95
N GLU A 330 35.84 40.46 -17.19
CA GLU A 330 36.51 41.75 -17.33
C GLU A 330 36.77 42.00 -18.83
N GLU A 331 35.85 42.73 -19.47
CA GLU A 331 36.12 43.58 -20.63
C GLU A 331 35.61 44.99 -20.31
N ASP A 332 36.53 45.95 -20.12
CA ASP A 332 36.64 47.17 -20.93
C ASP A 332 37.53 48.26 -20.31
N GLY A 333 38.46 48.80 -21.13
CA GLY A 333 38.81 50.23 -21.11
C GLY A 333 40.26 50.62 -20.75
N ASP A 334 41.19 50.57 -21.71
CA ASP A 334 41.75 51.75 -22.45
C ASP A 334 42.91 51.35 -23.39
#